data_AF-A0A7X9FUN6-F1
#
_entry.id   AF-A0A7X9FUN6-F1
#
_cell.length_a   1.000
_cell.length_b   1.000
_cell.length_c   1.000
_cell.angle_alpha   90.00
_cell.angle_beta   90.00
_cell.angle_gamma   90.00
#
_symmetry.space_group_name_H-M   'P 1'
#
loop_
_entity.id
_entity.type
_entity.pdbx_description
1 polymer ?
#
loop_
_entity_poly.entity_id
_entity_poly.type
_entity_poly.pdbx_seq_one_letter_code
_entity_poly.pdbx_strand_id
1 'polypeptide(L)' 'MTLISIVTPCYNEEENIKELYEQVKKVFQELPEYSYEHIFIDNASSDSTVAILKDIAAADKNVKVIVNNRNFGCLRSGT' A
#
# COMPACT_ATOMS: atom_id res chain seq x y z
N MET A 1 6.17 -15.21 -15.92
CA MET A 1 5.49 -14.79 -14.68
C MET A 1 5.00 -13.38 -14.92
N THR A 2 3.68 -13.17 -14.92
CA THR A 2 3.10 -11.84 -15.14
C THR A 2 3.16 -11.07 -13.82
N LEU A 3 3.58 -9.80 -13.89
CA LEU A 3 3.62 -8.91 -12.72
C LEU A 3 2.27 -8.18 -12.60
N ILE A 4 1.67 -8.22 -11.41
CA ILE A 4 0.48 -7.45 -11.07
C ILE A 4 0.85 -6.37 -10.06
N SER A 5 0.64 -5.11 -10.44
CA SER A 5 0.85 -3.96 -9.56
C SER A 5 -0.48 -3.52 -8.96
N ILE A 6 -0.63 -3.66 -7.64
CA ILE A 6 -1.77 -3.15 -6.89
C ILE A 6 -1.41 -1.75 -6.38
N VAL A 7 -2.21 -0.76 -6.73
CA VAL A 7 -2.03 0.61 -6.25
C VAL A 7 -3.18 0.96 -5.31
N THR A 8 -2.86 1.34 -4.09
CA THR A 8 -3.84 1.70 -3.07
C THR A 8 -3.58 3.12 -2.56
N PRO A 9 -4.45 4.09 -2.87
CA PRO A 9 -4.39 5.40 -2.25
C PRO A 9 -4.89 5.31 -0.79
N CYS A 10 -4.25 6.03 0.12
CA CYS A 10 -4.56 6.02 1.55
C CYS A 10 -4.53 7.44 2.13
N TYR A 11 -5.43 7.72 3.08
CA TYR A 11 -5.42 8.96 3.85
C TYR A 11 -6.07 8.71 5.21
N ASN A 12 -5.27 8.76 6.28
CA ASN A 12 -5.69 8.47 7.65
C ASN A 12 -6.38 7.10 7.82
N GLU A 13 -5.68 6.02 7.46
CA GLU A 13 -6.19 4.64 7.42
C GLU A 13 -5.43 3.72 8.41
N GLU A 14 -4.95 4.24 9.54
CA GLU A 14 -4.09 3.49 10.48
C GLU A 14 -4.72 2.19 11.00
N GLU A 15 -6.05 2.13 11.12
CA GLU A 15 -6.79 0.95 11.58
C GLU A 15 -6.98 -0.11 10.47
N ASN A 16 -7.00 0.31 9.21
CA ASN A 16 -7.41 -0.52 8.07
C ASN A 16 -6.22 -1.04 7.26
N ILE A 17 -5.11 -0.30 7.23
CA ILE A 17 -4.01 -0.53 6.29
C ILE A 17 -3.36 -1.91 6.45
N LYS A 18 -3.27 -2.39 7.68
CA LYS A 18 -2.66 -3.69 8.00
C LYS A 18 -3.54 -4.85 7.54
N GLU A 19 -4.85 -4.77 7.78
CA GLU A 19 -5.78 -5.80 7.33
C GLU A 19 -5.80 -5.88 5.80
N LEU A 20 -5.83 -4.74 5.12
CA LEU A 20 -5.79 -4.68 3.66
C LEU A 20 -4.53 -5.36 3.10
N TYR A 21 -3.36 -5.05 3.64
CA TYR A 21 -2.09 -5.69 3.25
C TYR A 21 -2.14 -7.21 3.43
N GLU A 22 -2.60 -7.70 4.59
CA GLU A 22 -2.67 -9.14 4.87
C GLU A 22 -3.62 -9.87 3.92
N GLN A 23 -4.77 -9.27 3.59
CA GLN A 23 -5.72 -9.86 2.63
C GLN A 23 -5.14 -9.94 1.22
N VAL A 24 -4.50 -8.87 0.74
CA VAL A 24 -3.85 -8.88 -0.59
C VAL A 24 -2.76 -9.94 -0.61
N LYS A 25 -1.90 -9.98 0.41
CA LYS A 25 -0.83 -10.98 0.54
C LYS A 25 -1.36 -12.41 0.50
N LYS A 26 -2.45 -12.68 1.22
CA LYS A 26 -3.08 -14.01 1.24
C LYS A 26 -3.58 -14.44 -0.14
N VAL A 27 -4.21 -13.54 -0.89
CA VAL A 27 -4.66 -13.83 -2.26
C VAL A 27 -3.48 -14.22 -3.16
N PHE A 28 -2.36 -13.50 -3.07
CA PHE A 28 -1.18 -13.82 -3.89
C PHE A 28 -0.43 -15.09 -3.47
N GLN A 29 -0.58 -15.55 -2.22
CA GLN A 29 -0.08 -16.87 -1.80
C GLN A 29 -0.80 -18.03 -2.52
N GLU A 30 -2.07 -17.84 -2.88
CA GLU A 30 -2.88 -18.82 -3.62
C GLU A 30 -2.65 -18.76 -5.14
N LEU A 31 -1.89 -17.77 -5.62
CA LEU A 31 -1.66 -17.48 -7.04
C LEU A 31 -0.16 -17.50 -7.40
N PRO A 32 0.53 -18.66 -7.27
CA PRO A 32 1.98 -18.75 -7.40
C PRO A 32 2.51 -18.49 -8.81
N GLU A 33 1.65 -18.37 -9.82
CA GLU A 33 2.02 -18.07 -11.22
C GLU A 33 2.23 -16.57 -11.49
N TYR A 34 1.82 -15.71 -10.55
CA TYR A 34 1.97 -14.25 -10.62
C TYR A 34 3.04 -13.76 -9.65
N SER A 35 3.78 -12.75 -10.09
CA SER A 35 4.52 -11.88 -9.17
C SER A 35 3.65 -10.67 -8.88
N TYR A 36 3.79 -10.05 -7.71
CA TYR A 36 3.02 -8.85 -7.39
C TYR A 36 3.86 -7.79 -6.70
N GLU A 37 3.39 -6.56 -6.80
CA GLU A 37 3.83 -5.46 -5.96
C GLU A 37 2.60 -4.71 -5.44
N HIS A 38 2.64 -4.29 -4.18
CA HIS A 38 1.59 -3.50 -3.54
C HIS A 38 2.14 -2.12 -3.21
N ILE A 39 1.71 -1.13 -3.99
CA ILE A 39 2.13 0.26 -3.88
C ILE A 39 1.06 1.03 -3.12
N PHE A 40 1.40 1.46 -1.91
CA PHE A 40 0.58 2.38 -1.14
C PHE A 40 0.96 3.81 -1.45
N ILE A 41 -0.04 4.66 -1.74
CA ILE A 41 0.16 6.08 -1.98
C ILE A 41 -0.55 6.86 -0.88
N ASP A 42 0.23 7.33 0.10
CA ASP A 42 -0.26 8.11 1.22
C ASP A 42 -0.43 9.59 0.84
N ASN A 43 -1.59 10.15 1.15
CA ASN A 43 -1.98 11.51 0.80
C ASN A 43 -1.66 12.54 1.89
N ALA A 44 -0.47 12.47 2.47
CA ALA A 44 -0.05 13.28 3.62
C ALA A 44 -0.95 13.06 4.84
N SER A 45 -1.08 11.80 5.26
CA SER A 45 -1.79 11.45 6.48
C SER A 45 -1.15 12.10 7.71
N SER A 46 -2.00 12.45 8.68
CA SER A 46 -1.60 13.05 9.94
C SER A 46 -1.55 12.06 11.10
N ASP A 47 -2.00 10.83 10.87
CA ASP A 47 -2.05 9.73 11.83
C ASP A 47 -0.85 8.77 11.68
N SER A 48 -0.95 7.57 12.24
CA SER A 48 0.13 6.57 12.21
C SER A 48 0.22 5.80 10.88
N THR A 49 -0.62 6.09 9.88
CA THR A 49 -0.68 5.35 8.61
C THR A 49 0.70 5.21 7.95
N VAL A 50 1.43 6.33 7.84
CA VAL A 50 2.77 6.33 7.19
C VAL A 50 3.78 5.51 7.97
N ALA A 51 3.71 5.51 9.30
CA ALA A 51 4.61 4.72 10.14
C ALA A 51 4.36 3.23 9.94
N ILE A 52 3.10 2.81 10.01
CA ILE A 52 2.68 1.42 9.78
C ILE A 52 3.09 0.95 8.37
N LEU A 53 2.87 1.78 7.36
CA LEU A 53 3.26 1.46 5.97
C LEU A 53 4.77 1.27 5.81
N LYS A 54 5.59 2.09 6.48
CA LYS A 54 7.05 1.95 6.46
C LYS A 54 7.50 0.65 7.12
N ASP A 55 6.88 0.26 8.22
CA ASP A 55 7.19 -1.00 8.91
C ASP A 55 6.85 -2.20 8.03
N ILE A 56 5.68 -2.16 7.36
CA ILE A 56 5.28 -3.20 6.40
C ILE A 56 6.27 -3.28 5.24
N ALA A 57 6.65 -2.15 4.64
CA ALA A 57 7.60 -2.12 3.52
C ALA A 57 9.02 -2.57 3.90
N ALA A 58 9.43 -2.36 5.16
CA ALA A 58 10.69 -2.89 5.68
C ALA A 58 10.66 -4.42 5.84
N ALA A 59 9.49 -4.98 6.18
CA ALA A 59 9.30 -6.42 6.38
C ALA A 59 9.00 -7.19 5.07
N ASP A 60 8.33 -6.57 4.11
CA ASP A 60 7.91 -7.20 2.85
C ASP A 60 8.40 -6.43 1.63
N LYS A 61 9.29 -7.05 0.85
CA LYS A 61 9.90 -6.45 -0.36
C LYS A 61 8.89 -6.24 -1.51
N ASN A 62 7.73 -6.88 -1.46
CA ASN A 62 6.67 -6.66 -2.44
C ASN A 62 5.89 -5.38 -2.15
N VAL A 63 6.07 -4.76 -0.98
CA VAL A 63 5.37 -3.55 -0.58
C VAL A 63 6.23 -2.32 -0.85
N LYS A 64 5.63 -1.30 -1.47
CA LYS A 64 6.24 0.01 -1.72
C LYS A 64 5.33 1.10 -1.18
N VAL A 65 5.95 2.19 -0.73
CA VAL A 65 5.22 3.31 -0.12
C VAL A 65 5.67 4.61 -0.79
N ILE A 66 4.70 5.37 -1.29
CA ILE A 66 4.85 6.72 -1.80
C ILE A 66 4.11 7.64 -0.83
N VAL A 67 4.80 8.63 -0.28
CA VAL A 67 4.21 9.61 0.64
C VAL A 67 4.19 10.96 -0.05
N ASN A 68 2.99 11.50 -0.25
CA ASN A 68 2.81 12.82 -0.84
C ASN A 68 3.20 13.91 0.17
N ASN A 69 3.86 14.96 -0.31
CA ASN A 69 4.32 16.07 0.55
C ASN A 69 3.16 16.98 1.03
N ARG A 70 1.97 16.83 0.48
CA ARG A 70 0.73 17.52 0.89
C ARG A 70 -0.48 16.72 0.45
N ASN A 71 -1.64 17.00 1.03
CA ASN A 71 -2.89 16.42 0.57
C ASN A 71 -3.29 17.03 -0.79
N PHE A 72 -3.32 16.21 -1.83
CA PHE A 72 -3.66 16.62 -3.21
C PHE A 72 -5.14 16.42 -3.56
N GLY A 73 -5.95 15.92 -2.62
CA GLY A 73 -7.34 15.49 -2.83
C GLY A 73 -7.45 14.13 -3.55
N CYS A 74 -8.59 13.46 -3.38
CA CYS A 74 -8.82 12.08 -3.84
C CYS A 74 -8.52 11.86 -5.33
N LEU A 75 -8.89 12.82 -6.20
CA LEU A 75 -8.72 12.70 -7.66
C LEU A 75 -7.27 12.73 -8.15
N ARG A 76 -6.35 13.29 -7.35
CA ARG A 76 -4.95 13.53 -7.75
C ARG A 76 -3.93 12.77 -6.90
N SER A 77 -4.42 11.93 -5.99
CA SER A 77 -3.55 11.25 -5.03
C SER A 77 -3.00 9.93 -5.55
N GLY A 78 -3.68 9.27 -6.49
CA GLY A 78 -3.29 7.95 -7.01
C GLY A 78 -3.38 7.81 -8.54
N THR A 79 -3.41 8.93 -9.27
CA THR A 79 -3.36 8.98 -10.74
C THR A 79 -2.00 9.41 -11.25
#